data_AF-A0A133QIE9-F1
#
_entry.id   AF-A0A133QIE9-F1
#
_cell.length_a   1.000
_cell.length_b   1.000
_cell.length_c   1.000
_cell.angle_alpha   90.00
_cell.angle_beta   90.00
_cell.angle_gamma   90.00
#
_symmetry.space_group_name_H-M   'P 1'
#
loop_
_entity.id
_entity.type
_entity.pdbx_description
1 polymer ?
#
loop_
_entity_poly.entity_id
_entity_poly.type
_entity_poly.pdbx_seq_one_letter_code
_entity_poly.pdbx_strand_id
1 'polypeptide(L)'
;KRLRIIDSTTITLFSNVIFKGVGRHPKTGKKKGGIKVHSVIHANEGVHCDVKFTSAATNDSFMLAPSHFKHDEIVALDRAYINYEKFKELTERNVVYVTKMKKNLKYEVLADCMDMNEDGLIEYREQVVVFRKGDINHIARIITYVDIKKGKMPKLVSLLTNDFDMSMETIVAIYRRRWQIETLFKQIKQNFPLRYFYGESANAIKIQIWVTLIANLLLSLLQSSLQRRWSFSGLATMVRIVLMEYLNMNNFFNMPDADMKLMLEAAAESPPEVTENE
;
A
#
# COMPACT_ATOMS: atom_id res chain seq x y z
N LYS A 1 -15.88 7.24 9.69
CA LYS A 1 -15.65 5.80 9.45
C LYS A 1 -14.14 5.54 9.27
N ARG A 2 -13.60 4.41 9.77
CA ARG A 2 -12.17 4.07 9.63
C ARG A 2 -11.93 3.43 8.25
N LEU A 3 -10.99 3.98 7.47
CA LEU A 3 -10.64 3.44 6.15
C LEU A 3 -9.49 2.44 6.25
N ARG A 4 -9.74 1.21 5.81
CA ARG A 4 -8.75 0.16 5.61
C ARG A 4 -8.49 -0.02 4.12
N ILE A 5 -7.21 -0.14 3.74
CA ILE A 5 -6.80 -0.41 2.36
C ILE A 5 -6.22 -1.82 2.33
N ILE A 6 -6.65 -2.64 1.37
CA ILE A 6 -6.09 -3.99 1.18
C ILE A 6 -5.52 -4.10 -0.22
N ASP A 7 -4.29 -4.62 -0.27
CA ASP A 7 -3.66 -5.01 -1.51
C ASP A 7 -2.60 -6.07 -1.22
N SER A 8 -2.11 -6.70 -2.27
CA SER A 8 -1.03 -7.68 -2.17
C SER A 8 0.13 -7.32 -3.07
N THR A 9 1.33 -7.76 -2.68
CA THR A 9 2.51 -7.62 -3.52
C THR A 9 3.24 -8.94 -3.62
N THR A 10 3.66 -9.28 -4.84
CA THR A 10 4.45 -10.49 -5.06
C THR A 10 5.93 -10.17 -4.99
N ILE A 11 6.67 -10.96 -4.22
CA ILE A 11 8.13 -11.00 -4.17
C ILE A 11 8.57 -12.28 -4.89
N THR A 12 9.41 -12.11 -5.91
CA THR A 12 9.93 -13.22 -6.71
C THR A 12 10.99 -13.98 -5.94
N LEU A 13 10.94 -15.32 -5.96
CA LEU A 13 11.90 -16.19 -5.28
C LEU A 13 12.77 -16.95 -6.27
N PHE A 14 13.90 -17.46 -5.79
CA PHE A 14 14.85 -18.25 -6.57
C PHE A 14 14.36 -19.69 -6.84
N SER A 15 13.48 -20.23 -5.99
CA SER A 15 12.94 -21.60 -6.09
C SER A 15 11.42 -21.64 -6.02
N ASN A 16 10.81 -22.51 -6.84
CA ASN A 16 9.37 -22.77 -6.89
C ASN A 16 8.93 -23.94 -5.98
N VAL A 17 9.86 -24.53 -5.23
CA VAL A 17 9.61 -25.70 -4.37
C VAL A 17 8.78 -25.32 -3.14
N ILE A 18 9.07 -24.17 -2.54
CA ILE A 18 8.51 -23.77 -1.24
C ILE A 18 7.28 -22.88 -1.42
N PHE A 19 7.38 -21.85 -2.27
CA PHE A 19 6.24 -21.03 -2.63
C PHE A 19 6.05 -21.03 -4.15
N LYS A 20 4.86 -21.45 -4.58
CA LYS A 20 4.55 -21.57 -6.01
C LYS A 20 4.41 -20.19 -6.65
N GLY A 21 5.21 -19.94 -7.68
CA GLY A 21 5.15 -18.76 -8.54
C GLY A 21 3.98 -18.79 -9.53
N VAL A 22 3.60 -17.61 -10.02
CA VAL A 22 2.60 -17.45 -11.09
C VAL A 22 3.23 -17.55 -12.48
N GLY A 23 2.45 -17.95 -13.48
CA GLY A 23 2.87 -17.97 -14.89
C GLY A 23 3.31 -19.34 -15.43
N ARG A 24 3.58 -19.37 -16.74
CA ARG A 24 3.98 -20.58 -17.48
C ARG A 24 5.38 -21.05 -17.08
N HIS A 25 5.62 -22.36 -17.21
CA HIS A 25 6.97 -22.88 -17.07
C HIS A 25 7.86 -22.28 -18.16
N PRO A 26 9.06 -21.77 -17.80
CA PRO A 26 9.97 -21.22 -18.78
C PRO A 26 10.41 -22.33 -19.76
N LYS A 27 10.59 -21.96 -21.03
CA LYS A 27 11.05 -22.90 -22.09
C LYS A 27 12.47 -23.42 -21.80
N THR A 28 13.28 -22.64 -21.10
CA THR A 28 14.64 -22.97 -20.66
C THR A 28 14.86 -22.48 -19.23
N GLY A 29 15.57 -23.25 -18.41
CA GLY A 29 15.88 -22.92 -17.01
C GLY A 29 14.84 -23.34 -15.98
N LYS A 30 15.11 -23.07 -14.68
CA LYS A 30 14.23 -23.45 -13.56
C LYS A 30 13.13 -22.39 -13.34
N LYS A 31 11.91 -22.85 -13.06
CA LYS A 31 10.78 -21.97 -12.72
C LYS A 31 11.06 -21.27 -11.39
N LYS A 32 10.94 -19.94 -11.37
CA LYS A 32 11.00 -19.13 -10.15
C LYS A 32 9.72 -19.28 -9.34
N GLY A 33 9.89 -19.32 -8.02
CA GLY A 33 8.76 -19.25 -7.09
C GLY A 33 8.33 -17.82 -6.85
N GLY A 34 7.37 -17.66 -5.94
CA GLY A 34 6.95 -16.34 -5.51
C GLY A 34 6.15 -16.42 -4.23
N ILE A 35 6.43 -15.51 -3.32
CA ILE A 35 5.64 -15.29 -2.11
C ILE A 35 4.84 -14.01 -2.28
N LYS A 36 3.58 -14.07 -1.88
CA LYS A 36 2.68 -12.93 -1.92
C LYS A 36 2.48 -12.43 -0.50
N VAL A 37 2.73 -11.14 -0.33
CA VAL A 37 2.55 -10.40 0.92
C VAL A 37 1.22 -9.66 0.79
N HIS A 38 0.20 -10.14 1.49
CA HIS A 38 -1.08 -9.46 1.63
C HIS A 38 -0.96 -8.49 2.78
N SER A 39 -1.35 -7.24 2.55
CA SER A 39 -1.29 -6.22 3.60
C SER A 39 -2.62 -5.48 3.72
N VAL A 40 -2.96 -5.17 4.97
CA VAL A 40 -3.97 -4.18 5.33
C VAL A 40 -3.28 -2.94 5.90
N ILE A 41 -3.71 -1.76 5.49
CA ILE A 41 -3.20 -0.46 5.96
C ILE A 41 -4.37 0.37 6.50
N HIS A 42 -4.17 1.05 7.61
CA HIS A 42 -5.03 2.15 8.04
C HIS A 42 -4.65 3.43 7.29
N ALA A 43 -5.57 3.95 6.47
CA ALA A 43 -5.27 5.04 5.54
C ALA A 43 -4.84 6.37 6.21
N ASN A 44 -5.13 6.52 7.51
CA ASN A 44 -4.73 7.69 8.30
C ASN A 44 -3.28 7.58 8.81
N GLU A 45 -2.78 6.35 9.01
CA GLU A 45 -1.45 6.10 9.56
C GLU A 45 -0.43 5.82 8.43
N GLY A 46 -0.89 5.25 7.31
CA GLY A 46 -0.03 4.97 6.16
C GLY A 46 0.96 3.82 6.37
N VAL A 47 0.78 3.02 7.43
CA VAL A 47 1.65 1.90 7.80
C VAL A 47 0.93 0.55 7.68
N HIS A 48 1.70 -0.52 7.56
CA HIS A 48 1.19 -1.90 7.55
C HIS A 48 0.61 -2.27 8.92
N CYS A 49 -0.64 -2.75 8.96
CA CYS A 49 -1.33 -3.12 10.21
C CYS A 49 -1.48 -4.64 10.35
N ASP A 50 -1.89 -5.32 9.27
CA ASP A 50 -1.97 -6.78 9.22
C ASP A 50 -1.26 -7.27 7.96
N VAL A 51 -0.43 -8.29 8.10
CA VAL A 51 0.38 -8.86 7.02
C VAL A 51 0.30 -10.38 7.05
N LYS A 52 -0.04 -10.96 5.89
CA LYS A 52 -0.14 -12.40 5.72
C LYS A 52 0.59 -12.86 4.47
N PHE A 53 1.19 -14.04 4.54
CA PHE A 53 1.95 -14.62 3.44
C PHE A 53 1.23 -15.80 2.81
N THR A 54 1.15 -15.81 1.48
CA THR A 54 0.70 -16.97 0.72
C THR A 54 1.67 -17.27 -0.43
N SER A 55 1.51 -18.43 -1.07
CA SER A 55 2.13 -18.64 -2.38
C SER A 55 1.60 -17.61 -3.39
N ALA A 56 2.41 -17.20 -4.35
CA ALA A 56 1.99 -16.25 -5.38
C ALA A 56 0.83 -16.78 -6.23
N ALA A 57 0.74 -18.10 -6.41
CA ALA A 57 -0.33 -18.76 -7.14
C ALA A 57 -1.72 -18.68 -6.45
N THR A 58 -1.79 -18.31 -5.17
CA THR A 58 -3.06 -18.19 -4.44
C THR A 58 -3.82 -16.94 -4.90
N ASN A 59 -5.14 -17.08 -5.11
CA ASN A 59 -6.02 -15.98 -5.48
C ASN A 59 -6.20 -14.99 -4.32
N ASP A 60 -6.12 -13.70 -4.63
CA ASP A 60 -6.25 -12.60 -3.67
C ASP A 60 -7.63 -12.54 -3.03
N SER A 61 -8.67 -12.94 -3.78
CA SER A 61 -10.05 -12.94 -3.29
C SER A 61 -10.24 -13.83 -2.05
N PHE A 62 -9.39 -14.84 -1.83
CA PHE A 62 -9.43 -15.68 -0.64
C PHE A 62 -9.18 -14.88 0.65
N MET A 63 -8.33 -13.85 0.59
CA MET A 63 -7.84 -13.12 1.77
C MET A 63 -8.81 -12.07 2.32
N LEU A 64 -9.82 -11.67 1.53
CA LEU A 64 -10.90 -10.84 2.03
C LEU A 64 -11.73 -11.66 3.02
N ALA A 65 -11.49 -11.53 4.32
CA ALA A 65 -12.28 -12.17 5.36
C ALA A 65 -13.21 -11.12 5.98
N PRO A 66 -14.52 -11.11 5.66
CA PRO A 66 -15.43 -10.10 6.16
C PRO A 66 -15.50 -10.05 7.70
N SER A 67 -15.20 -11.16 8.37
CA SER A 67 -15.11 -11.26 9.83
C SER A 67 -14.03 -10.39 10.49
N HIS A 68 -13.03 -9.90 9.75
CA HIS A 68 -11.98 -9.04 10.31
C HIS A 68 -12.34 -7.55 10.34
N PHE A 69 -13.47 -7.17 9.72
CA PHE A 69 -13.95 -5.80 9.67
C PHE A 69 -15.01 -5.58 10.74
N LYS A 70 -14.90 -4.42 11.40
CA LYS A 70 -15.89 -3.98 12.37
C LYS A 70 -17.02 -3.24 11.66
N HIS A 71 -18.17 -3.16 12.32
CA HIS A 71 -19.29 -2.32 11.88
C HIS A 71 -18.82 -0.90 11.57
N ASP A 72 -19.36 -0.29 10.51
CA ASP A 72 -19.03 1.07 10.04
C ASP A 72 -17.57 1.31 9.60
N GLU A 73 -16.83 0.24 9.29
CA GLU A 73 -15.55 0.38 8.59
C GLU A 73 -15.73 0.52 7.09
N ILE A 74 -14.80 1.23 6.45
CA ILE A 74 -14.71 1.33 4.99
C ILE A 74 -13.48 0.55 4.54
N VAL A 75 -13.61 -0.24 3.49
CA VAL A 75 -12.52 -1.00 2.90
C VAL A 75 -12.31 -0.64 1.43
N ALA A 76 -11.10 -0.21 1.07
CA ALA A 76 -10.70 0.05 -0.32
C ALA A 76 -9.88 -1.13 -0.86
N LEU A 77 -10.31 -1.70 -1.98
CA LEU A 77 -9.78 -2.95 -2.56
C LEU A 77 -9.42 -2.77 -4.04
N ASP A 78 -8.46 -3.55 -4.57
CA ASP A 78 -8.31 -3.68 -6.03
C ASP A 78 -9.35 -4.65 -6.62
N ARG A 79 -9.60 -4.53 -7.93
CA ARG A 79 -10.57 -5.33 -8.69
C ARG A 79 -10.35 -6.84 -8.64
N ALA A 80 -9.16 -7.29 -8.25
CA ALA A 80 -8.84 -8.71 -8.08
C ALA A 80 -9.60 -9.36 -6.90
N TYR A 81 -10.08 -8.55 -5.96
CA TYR A 81 -10.78 -9.00 -4.75
C TYR A 81 -12.30 -9.14 -4.94
N ILE A 82 -12.83 -8.90 -6.14
CA ILE A 82 -14.28 -8.99 -6.41
C ILE A 82 -14.76 -10.43 -6.21
N ASN A 83 -15.61 -10.61 -5.19
CA ASN A 83 -16.32 -11.85 -4.90
C ASN A 83 -17.70 -11.48 -4.33
N TYR A 84 -18.77 -11.92 -5.00
CA TYR A 84 -20.15 -11.54 -4.66
C TYR A 84 -20.61 -12.08 -3.30
N GLU A 85 -20.17 -13.28 -2.90
CA GLU A 85 -20.49 -13.86 -1.58
C GLU A 85 -19.93 -12.96 -0.48
N LYS A 86 -18.66 -12.57 -0.63
CA LYS A 86 -17.96 -11.73 0.34
C LYS A 86 -18.48 -10.31 0.37
N PHE A 87 -18.87 -9.77 -0.77
CA PHE A 87 -19.47 -8.43 -0.85
C PHE A 87 -20.85 -8.41 -0.20
N LYS A 88 -21.65 -9.46 -0.39
CA LYS A 88 -22.93 -9.61 0.31
C LYS A 88 -22.71 -9.67 1.82
N GLU A 89 -21.77 -10.50 2.29
CA GLU A 89 -21.46 -10.60 3.72
C GLU A 89 -20.94 -9.27 4.31
N LEU A 90 -20.12 -8.51 3.56
CA LEU A 90 -19.68 -7.17 3.99
C LEU A 90 -20.87 -6.21 4.12
N THR A 91 -21.80 -6.22 3.16
CA THR A 91 -23.02 -5.42 3.25
C THR A 91 -23.88 -5.83 4.44
N GLU A 92 -24.09 -7.12 4.68
CA GLU A 92 -24.86 -7.63 5.84
C GLU A 92 -24.22 -7.22 7.18
N ARG A 93 -22.90 -7.06 7.21
CA ARG A 93 -22.16 -6.58 8.39
C ARG A 93 -22.11 -5.05 8.50
N ASN A 94 -22.72 -4.31 7.57
CA ASN A 94 -22.62 -2.85 7.43
C ASN A 94 -21.16 -2.36 7.30
N VAL A 95 -20.37 -3.06 6.50
CA VAL A 95 -19.02 -2.66 6.11
C VAL A 95 -19.07 -2.13 4.69
N VAL A 96 -18.64 -0.90 4.48
CA VAL A 96 -18.62 -0.27 3.17
C VAL A 96 -17.40 -0.75 2.41
N TYR A 97 -17.54 -1.24 1.18
CA TYR A 97 -16.42 -1.54 0.32
C TYR A 97 -16.36 -0.58 -0.86
N VAL A 98 -15.16 -0.25 -1.33
CA VAL A 98 -14.92 0.50 -2.56
C VAL A 98 -13.86 -0.22 -3.38
N THR A 99 -14.22 -0.67 -4.58
CA THR A 99 -13.30 -1.38 -5.49
C THR A 99 -13.41 -0.84 -6.90
N LYS A 100 -12.36 -1.01 -7.70
CA LYS A 100 -12.45 -0.75 -9.14
C LYS A 100 -13.20 -1.87 -9.85
N MET A 101 -14.02 -1.52 -10.84
CA MET A 101 -14.71 -2.49 -11.67
C MET A 101 -13.73 -3.32 -12.53
N LYS A 102 -14.03 -4.61 -12.64
CA LYS A 102 -13.36 -5.52 -13.58
C LYS A 102 -14.08 -5.46 -14.93
N LYS A 103 -13.33 -5.64 -16.02
CA LYS A 103 -13.91 -5.76 -17.37
C LYS A 103 -14.79 -7.02 -17.43
N ASN A 104 -15.89 -6.94 -18.18
CA ASN A 104 -16.78 -8.06 -18.50
C ASN A 104 -17.47 -8.71 -17.29
N LEU A 105 -17.75 -7.95 -16.23
CA LEU A 105 -18.67 -8.40 -15.19
C LEU A 105 -20.10 -8.37 -15.75
N LYS A 106 -20.86 -9.43 -15.50
CA LYS A 106 -22.29 -9.49 -15.83
C LYS A 106 -23.09 -8.96 -14.64
N TYR A 107 -23.93 -7.97 -14.90
CA TYR A 107 -24.84 -7.36 -13.94
C TYR A 107 -26.04 -6.79 -14.68
N GLU A 108 -27.13 -6.58 -13.96
CA GLU A 108 -28.32 -5.90 -14.48
C GLU A 108 -28.37 -4.49 -13.89
N VAL A 109 -28.75 -3.51 -14.71
CA VAL A 109 -28.89 -2.11 -14.29
C VAL A 109 -30.32 -1.88 -13.84
N LEU A 110 -30.48 -1.39 -12.61
CA LEU A 110 -31.77 -1.07 -11.99
C LEU A 110 -32.10 0.42 -12.15
N ALA A 111 -31.09 1.29 -12.03
CA ALA A 111 -31.20 2.72 -12.25
C ALA A 111 -29.91 3.27 -12.86
N ASP A 112 -30.00 4.34 -13.63
CA ASP A 112 -28.88 4.96 -14.34
C ASP A 112 -29.11 6.48 -14.39
N CYS A 113 -28.14 7.24 -13.87
CA CYS A 113 -28.18 8.69 -13.82
C CYS A 113 -26.81 9.25 -14.27
N MET A 114 -26.83 10.38 -14.96
CA MET A 114 -25.63 11.05 -15.46
C MET A 114 -25.64 12.50 -15.02
N ASP A 115 -24.52 12.93 -14.43
CA ASP A 115 -24.25 14.30 -14.08
C ASP A 115 -23.31 14.90 -15.12
N MET A 116 -23.73 16.04 -15.69
CA MET A 116 -22.98 16.79 -16.67
C MET A 116 -22.40 18.05 -16.03
N ASN A 117 -21.20 18.43 -16.43
CA ASN A 117 -20.61 19.71 -16.05
C ASN A 117 -21.23 20.87 -16.87
N GLU A 118 -20.82 22.10 -16.56
CA GLU A 118 -21.28 23.32 -17.25
C GLU A 118 -20.98 23.31 -18.76
N ASP A 119 -19.97 22.56 -19.19
CA ASP A 119 -19.59 22.39 -20.60
C ASP A 119 -20.37 21.26 -21.31
N GLY A 120 -21.34 20.61 -20.64
CA GLY A 120 -22.12 19.50 -21.17
C GLY A 120 -21.37 18.17 -21.29
N LEU A 121 -20.21 18.04 -20.64
CA LEU A 121 -19.42 16.81 -20.55
C LEU A 121 -19.83 16.00 -19.32
N ILE A 122 -19.83 14.67 -19.45
CA ILE A 122 -20.13 13.77 -18.33
C ILE A 122 -19.03 13.89 -17.28
N GLU A 123 -19.39 14.36 -16.09
CA GLU A 123 -18.49 14.44 -14.95
C GLU A 123 -18.55 13.14 -14.14
N TYR A 124 -19.78 12.72 -13.82
CA TYR A 124 -20.08 11.48 -13.13
C TYR A 124 -21.25 10.74 -13.78
N ARG A 125 -21.22 9.42 -13.68
CA ARG A 125 -22.36 8.56 -13.96
C ARG A 125 -22.57 7.60 -12.81
N GLU A 126 -23.77 7.60 -12.28
CA GLU A 126 -24.20 6.73 -11.20
C GLU A 126 -25.13 5.64 -11.75
N GLN A 127 -24.84 4.38 -11.42
CA GLN A 127 -25.72 3.27 -11.75
C GLN A 127 -25.99 2.41 -10.52
N VAL A 128 -27.25 2.12 -10.25
CA VAL A 128 -27.64 1.08 -9.30
C VAL A 128 -27.73 -0.23 -10.06
N VAL A 129 -27.00 -1.25 -9.61
CA VAL A 129 -26.88 -2.53 -10.31
C VAL A 129 -27.12 -3.69 -9.37
N VAL A 130 -27.53 -4.82 -9.95
CA VAL A 130 -27.62 -6.10 -9.25
C VAL A 130 -26.72 -7.14 -9.90
N PHE A 131 -25.90 -7.78 -9.08
CA PHE A 131 -25.10 -8.95 -9.47
C PHE A 131 -25.85 -10.21 -9.07
N ARG A 132 -26.14 -11.06 -10.05
CA ARG A 132 -26.78 -12.36 -9.85
C ARG A 132 -25.79 -13.50 -10.13
N LYS A 133 -25.63 -14.42 -9.17
CA LYS A 133 -24.82 -15.63 -9.35
C LYS A 133 -25.37 -16.76 -8.48
N GLY A 134 -26.03 -17.75 -9.09
CA GLY A 134 -26.77 -18.77 -8.35
C GLY A 134 -27.85 -18.10 -7.50
N ASP A 135 -27.88 -18.43 -6.20
CA ASP A 135 -28.84 -17.86 -5.25
C ASP A 135 -28.44 -16.48 -4.69
N ILE A 136 -27.30 -15.95 -5.12
CA ILE A 136 -26.76 -14.68 -4.63
C ILE A 136 -27.29 -13.55 -5.48
N ASN A 137 -28.04 -12.67 -4.83
CA ASN A 137 -28.43 -11.36 -5.35
C ASN A 137 -27.75 -10.27 -4.53
N HIS A 138 -26.85 -9.52 -5.16
CA HIS A 138 -26.10 -8.46 -4.50
C HIS A 138 -26.34 -7.12 -5.21
N ILE A 139 -27.02 -6.20 -4.53
CA ILE A 139 -27.27 -4.84 -5.03
C ILE A 139 -26.09 -3.96 -4.66
N ALA A 140 -25.63 -3.17 -5.63
CA ALA A 140 -24.49 -2.29 -5.47
C ALA A 140 -24.63 -1.04 -6.34
N ARG A 141 -23.77 -0.06 -6.07
CA ARG A 141 -23.68 1.20 -6.78
C ARG A 141 -22.40 1.24 -7.59
N ILE A 142 -22.50 1.63 -8.85
CA ILE A 142 -21.36 1.91 -9.73
C ILE A 142 -21.27 3.42 -9.92
N ILE A 143 -20.08 3.96 -9.68
CA ILE A 143 -19.77 5.37 -9.93
C ILE A 143 -18.68 5.40 -11.01
N THR A 144 -18.99 5.98 -12.17
CA THR A 144 -18.03 6.18 -13.25
C THR A 144 -17.66 7.64 -13.35
N TYR A 145 -16.37 7.93 -13.33
CA TYR A 145 -15.84 9.30 -13.44
C TYR A 145 -14.68 9.36 -14.44
N VAL A 146 -14.36 10.57 -14.89
CA VAL A 146 -13.24 10.81 -15.81
C VAL A 146 -11.96 11.10 -15.02
N ASP A 147 -10.96 10.22 -15.12
CA ASP A 147 -9.61 10.45 -14.57
C ASP A 147 -8.77 11.21 -15.60
N ILE A 148 -8.68 12.54 -15.41
CA ILE A 148 -7.85 13.42 -16.22
C ILE A 148 -6.47 13.53 -15.58
N LYS A 149 -5.43 13.09 -16.30
CA LYS A 149 -4.03 13.21 -15.87
C LYS A 149 -3.27 14.08 -16.85
N LYS A 150 -2.43 14.98 -16.33
CA LYS A 150 -1.60 15.87 -17.14
C LYS A 150 -0.80 15.08 -18.18
N GLY A 151 -0.95 15.43 -19.45
CA GLY A 151 -0.27 14.79 -20.58
C GLY A 151 -0.77 13.38 -20.96
N LYS A 152 -1.94 12.95 -20.48
CA LYS A 152 -2.58 11.68 -20.87
C LYS A 152 -4.01 11.90 -21.32
N MET A 153 -4.47 11.03 -22.22
CA MET A 153 -5.87 11.00 -22.63
C MET A 153 -6.78 10.76 -21.41
N PRO A 154 -7.93 11.44 -21.32
CA PRO A 154 -8.92 11.20 -20.28
C PRO A 154 -9.31 9.73 -20.25
N LYS A 155 -9.41 9.15 -19.04
CA LYS A 155 -9.75 7.74 -18.89
C LYS A 155 -10.94 7.56 -17.98
N LEU A 156 -11.96 6.86 -18.47
CA LEU A 156 -13.10 6.47 -17.64
C LEU A 156 -12.67 5.43 -16.60
N VAL A 157 -13.02 5.69 -15.34
CA VAL A 157 -12.79 4.80 -14.21
C VAL A 157 -14.13 4.55 -13.54
N SER A 158 -14.54 3.28 -13.54
CA SER A 158 -15.74 2.83 -12.82
C SER A 158 -15.34 2.19 -11.49
N LEU A 159 -15.93 2.69 -10.41
CA LEU A 159 -15.83 2.18 -9.05
C LEU A 159 -17.12 1.48 -8.69
N LEU A 160 -17.02 0.48 -7.81
CA LEU A 160 -18.13 -0.30 -7.29
C LEU A 160 -18.13 -0.18 -5.76
N THR A 161 -19.28 0.15 -5.19
CA THR A 161 -19.50 0.31 -3.75
C THR A 161 -20.87 -0.25 -3.35
N ASN A 162 -21.05 -0.61 -2.09
CA ASN A 162 -22.35 -0.91 -1.48
C ASN A 162 -22.96 0.28 -0.74
N ASP A 163 -22.28 1.43 -0.73
CA ASP A 163 -22.74 2.65 -0.07
C ASP A 163 -23.51 3.53 -1.07
N PHE A 164 -24.75 3.87 -0.69
CA PHE A 164 -25.67 4.69 -1.48
C PHE A 164 -25.81 6.11 -0.93
N ASP A 165 -25.23 6.40 0.24
CA ASP A 165 -25.43 7.65 0.97
C ASP A 165 -24.31 8.67 0.73
N MET A 166 -23.06 8.21 0.59
CA MET A 166 -21.91 9.08 0.37
C MET A 166 -21.97 9.74 -1.01
N SER A 167 -21.42 10.95 -1.10
CA SER A 167 -21.26 11.64 -2.38
C SER A 167 -20.29 10.89 -3.30
N MET A 168 -20.44 11.08 -4.62
CA MET A 168 -19.59 10.43 -5.61
C MET A 168 -18.12 10.83 -5.47
N GLU A 169 -17.87 12.10 -5.17
CA GLU A 169 -16.54 12.66 -4.92
C GLU A 169 -15.89 11.99 -3.71
N THR A 170 -16.67 11.71 -2.66
CA THR A 170 -16.20 11.04 -1.45
C THR A 170 -15.75 9.62 -1.75
N ILE A 171 -16.53 8.85 -2.52
CA ILE A 171 -16.16 7.49 -2.95
C ILE A 171 -14.89 7.50 -3.81
N VAL A 172 -14.77 8.47 -4.73
CA VAL A 172 -13.56 8.65 -5.53
C VAL A 172 -12.35 8.98 -4.66
N ALA A 173 -12.50 9.87 -3.67
CA ALA A 173 -11.45 10.24 -2.73
C ALA A 173 -10.99 9.05 -1.88
N ILE A 174 -11.93 8.22 -1.40
CA ILE A 174 -11.65 6.96 -0.68
C ILE A 174 -10.81 6.04 -1.57
N TYR A 175 -11.22 5.82 -2.82
CA TYR A 175 -10.50 4.93 -3.73
C TYR A 175 -9.11 5.48 -4.10
N ARG A 176 -8.95 6.81 -4.22
CA ARG A 176 -7.63 7.44 -4.46
C ARG A 176 -6.65 7.16 -3.31
N ARG A 177 -7.12 7.14 -2.05
CA ARG A 177 -6.26 6.80 -0.90
C ARG A 177 -5.69 5.39 -0.99
N ARG A 178 -6.31 4.46 -1.73
CA ARG A 178 -5.76 3.12 -1.97
C ARG A 178 -4.33 3.17 -2.51
N TRP A 179 -3.92 4.18 -3.29
CA TRP A 179 -2.54 4.28 -3.82
C TRP A 179 -1.46 4.39 -2.75
N GLN A 180 -1.82 4.68 -1.49
CA GLN A 180 -0.87 4.63 -0.37
C GLN A 180 -0.19 3.27 -0.25
N ILE A 181 -0.94 2.16 -0.41
CA ILE A 181 -0.37 0.80 -0.31
C ILE A 181 0.61 0.49 -1.43
N GLU A 182 0.34 0.99 -2.65
CA GLU A 182 1.25 0.83 -3.79
C GLU A 182 2.55 1.59 -3.55
N THR A 183 2.45 2.78 -2.96
CA THR A 183 3.62 3.59 -2.58
C THR A 183 4.47 2.86 -1.54
N LEU A 184 3.84 2.24 -0.55
CA LEU A 184 4.53 1.47 0.49
C LEU A 184 5.22 0.22 -0.11
N PHE A 185 4.53 -0.51 -0.98
CA PHE A 185 5.15 -1.63 -1.70
C PHE A 185 6.29 -1.19 -2.61
N LYS A 186 6.21 -0.01 -3.22
CA LYS A 186 7.28 0.57 -4.01
C LYS A 186 8.49 0.90 -3.14
N GLN A 187 8.29 1.50 -1.96
CA GLN A 187 9.37 1.75 -0.99
C GLN A 187 10.08 0.46 -0.61
N ILE A 188 9.33 -0.60 -0.29
CA ILE A 188 9.89 -1.90 0.05
C ILE A 188 10.73 -2.47 -1.09
N LYS A 189 10.18 -2.50 -2.30
CA LYS A 189 10.83 -3.12 -3.46
C LYS A 189 12.03 -2.34 -3.98
N GLN A 190 12.07 -1.02 -3.78
CA GLN A 190 13.15 -0.16 -4.27
C GLN A 190 14.31 -0.06 -3.27
N ASN A 191 14.03 -0.02 -1.97
CA ASN A 191 15.06 0.30 -0.96
C ASN A 191 15.61 -0.93 -0.25
N PHE A 192 14.95 -2.09 -0.36
CA PHE A 192 15.38 -3.31 0.33
C PHE A 192 15.69 -4.44 -0.66
N PRO A 193 16.82 -5.14 -0.49
CA PRO A 193 17.24 -6.20 -1.41
C PRO A 193 16.45 -7.50 -1.20
N LEU A 194 15.19 -7.53 -1.66
CA LEU A 194 14.32 -8.72 -1.63
C LEU A 194 14.53 -9.65 -2.83
N ARG A 195 15.73 -9.65 -3.41
CA ARG A 195 16.12 -10.52 -4.55
C ARG A 195 16.98 -11.70 -4.12
N TYR A 196 17.77 -11.52 -3.05
CA TYR A 196 18.68 -12.50 -2.51
C TYR A 196 18.26 -12.81 -1.08
N PHE A 197 17.94 -14.07 -0.82
CA PHE A 197 17.55 -14.54 0.50
C PHE A 197 18.71 -15.26 1.16
N TYR A 198 18.91 -15.03 2.46
CA TYR A 198 20.01 -15.64 3.22
C TYR A 198 19.81 -17.12 3.53
N GLY A 199 18.60 -17.65 3.30
CA GLY A 199 18.31 -19.06 3.50
C GLY A 199 17.16 -19.50 2.60
N GLU A 200 17.12 -20.80 2.35
CA GLU A 200 16.12 -21.34 1.42
C GLU A 200 14.81 -21.73 2.10
N SER A 201 14.78 -21.96 3.41
CA SER A 201 13.57 -22.43 4.11
C SER A 201 12.43 -21.39 4.08
N ALA A 202 11.19 -21.88 4.18
CA ALA A 202 10.01 -21.01 4.25
C ALA A 202 10.11 -19.98 5.38
N ASN A 203 10.67 -20.38 6.53
CA ASN A 203 10.83 -19.51 7.68
C ASN A 203 11.92 -18.46 7.45
N ALA A 204 13.08 -18.83 6.87
CA ALA A 204 14.14 -17.88 6.55
C ALA A 204 13.63 -16.77 5.60
N ILE A 205 12.87 -17.15 4.57
CA ILE A 205 12.25 -16.21 3.62
C ILE A 205 11.26 -15.28 4.34
N LYS A 206 10.35 -15.83 5.18
CA LYS A 206 9.38 -15.04 5.93
C LYS A 206 10.05 -14.08 6.92
N ILE A 207 11.07 -14.53 7.64
CA ILE A 207 11.82 -13.71 8.60
C ILE A 207 12.46 -12.52 7.89
N GLN A 208 13.13 -12.73 6.76
CA GLN A 208 13.76 -11.64 6.02
C GLN A 208 12.73 -10.60 5.50
N ILE A 209 11.55 -11.06 5.09
CA ILE A 209 10.44 -10.16 4.70
C ILE A 209 9.94 -9.39 5.92
N TRP A 210 9.74 -10.05 7.06
CA TRP A 210 9.35 -9.37 8.30
C TRP A 210 10.35 -8.31 8.75
N VAL A 211 11.65 -8.62 8.73
CA VAL A 211 12.72 -7.66 9.03
C VAL A 211 12.65 -6.45 8.10
N THR A 212 12.37 -6.69 6.81
CA THR A 212 12.21 -5.60 5.82
C THR A 212 11.00 -4.72 6.14
N LEU A 213 9.86 -5.31 6.52
CA LEU A 213 8.65 -4.56 6.89
C LEU A 213 8.87 -3.72 8.16
N ILE A 214 9.56 -4.29 9.16
CA ILE A 214 9.93 -3.58 10.39
C ILE A 214 10.88 -2.43 10.08
N ALA A 215 11.94 -2.66 9.29
CA ALA A 215 12.87 -1.61 8.90
C ALA A 215 12.17 -0.49 8.11
N ASN A 216 11.23 -0.83 7.21
CA ASN A 216 10.43 0.16 6.51
C ASN A 216 9.57 1.00 7.48
N LEU A 217 8.92 0.36 8.46
CA LEU A 217 8.16 1.06 9.50
C LEU A 217 9.04 2.02 10.30
N LEU A 218 10.22 1.58 10.75
CA LEU A 218 11.16 2.41 11.50
C LEU A 218 11.64 3.62 10.68
N LEU A 219 11.94 3.42 9.39
CA LEU A 219 12.30 4.51 8.48
C LEU A 219 11.14 5.48 8.26
N SER A 220 9.90 4.99 8.16
CA SER A 220 8.71 5.85 8.05
C SER A 220 8.48 6.67 9.32
N LEU A 221 8.67 6.07 10.51
CA LEU A 221 8.59 6.77 11.79
C LEU A 221 9.67 7.85 11.90
N LEU A 222 10.92 7.50 11.57
CA LEU A 222 12.01 8.47 11.51
C LEU A 222 11.67 9.61 10.54
N GLN A 223 11.24 9.31 9.32
CA GLN A 223 10.87 10.34 8.33
C GLN A 223 9.78 11.28 8.86
N SER A 224 8.82 10.74 9.62
CA SER A 224 7.71 11.53 10.18
C SER A 224 8.13 12.42 11.37
N SER A 225 9.21 12.07 12.07
CA SER A 225 9.73 12.88 13.19
C SER A 225 10.69 13.99 12.75
N LEU A 226 11.17 13.96 11.50
CA LEU A 226 12.08 14.97 10.96
C LEU A 226 11.33 16.24 10.54
N GLN A 227 11.92 17.39 10.83
CA GLN A 227 11.42 18.69 10.37
C GLN A 227 11.76 18.92 8.89
N ARG A 228 12.95 18.47 8.47
CA ARG A 228 13.40 18.57 7.07
C ARG A 228 12.69 17.53 6.21
N ARG A 229 12.22 17.96 5.03
CA ARG A 229 11.62 17.04 4.05
C ARG A 229 12.68 16.20 3.35
N TRP A 230 12.68 14.91 3.64
CA TRP A 230 13.51 13.90 2.96
C TRP A 230 12.69 13.07 1.99
N SER A 231 13.32 12.64 0.89
CA SER A 231 12.77 11.52 0.10
C SER A 231 13.02 10.21 0.84
N PHE A 232 12.07 9.26 0.78
CA PHE A 232 12.21 8.00 1.52
C PHE A 232 13.47 7.24 1.10
N SER A 233 13.77 7.18 -0.20
CA SER A 233 14.98 6.51 -0.71
C SER A 233 16.28 7.20 -0.29
N GLY A 234 16.29 8.54 -0.24
CA GLY A 234 17.43 9.30 0.27
C GLY A 234 17.67 9.01 1.75
N LEU A 235 16.60 9.05 2.57
CA LEU A 235 16.67 8.74 3.99
C LEU A 235 17.16 7.30 4.23
N ALA A 236 16.56 6.32 3.54
CA ALA A 236 16.96 4.92 3.65
C ALA A 236 18.44 4.70 3.28
N THR A 237 18.91 5.39 2.24
CA THR A 237 20.31 5.31 1.82
C THR A 237 21.26 5.90 2.85
N MET A 238 20.93 7.06 3.40
CA MET A 238 21.74 7.70 4.43
C MET A 238 21.76 6.88 5.71
N VAL A 239 20.60 6.42 6.20
CA VAL A 239 20.53 5.52 7.37
C VAL A 239 21.39 4.29 7.14
N ARG A 240 21.37 3.68 5.96
CA ARG A 240 22.23 2.53 5.63
C ARG A 240 23.73 2.86 5.71
N ILE A 241 24.14 4.08 5.35
CA ILE A 241 25.55 4.51 5.41
C ILE A 241 25.97 4.74 6.87
N VAL A 242 25.12 5.42 7.66
CA VAL A 242 25.47 5.84 9.02
C VAL A 242 25.05 4.85 10.11
N LEU A 243 24.46 3.70 9.75
CA LEU A 243 23.86 2.77 10.71
C LEU A 243 24.86 2.27 11.78
N MET A 244 26.13 2.19 11.41
CA MET A 244 27.21 1.73 12.29
C MET A 244 27.88 2.85 13.07
N GLU A 245 27.50 4.11 12.82
CA GLU A 245 28.03 5.28 13.49
C GLU A 245 27.19 5.64 14.71
N TYR A 246 27.83 6.11 15.78
CA TYR A 246 27.13 6.57 16.98
C TYR A 246 26.64 8.02 16.79
N LEU A 247 25.59 8.20 15.99
CA LEU A 247 25.02 9.51 15.67
C LEU A 247 23.62 9.69 16.23
N ASN A 248 23.32 10.90 16.70
CA ASN A 248 21.94 11.30 16.93
C ASN A 248 21.25 11.55 15.58
N MET A 249 20.47 10.56 15.12
CA MET A 249 19.79 10.62 13.83
C MET A 249 18.92 11.88 13.66
N ASN A 250 18.23 12.35 14.71
CA ASN A 250 17.40 13.55 14.59
C ASN A 250 18.24 14.80 14.33
N ASN A 251 19.38 14.96 15.00
CA ASN A 251 20.29 16.08 14.76
C ASN A 251 20.91 15.98 13.37
N PHE A 252 21.47 14.81 13.03
CA PHE A 252 22.14 14.58 11.75
C PHE A 252 21.22 14.85 10.53
N PHE A 253 19.98 14.36 10.57
CA PHE A 253 19.05 14.50 9.44
C PHE A 253 18.40 15.88 9.34
N ASN A 254 18.29 16.63 10.44
CA ASN A 254 17.77 18.01 10.40
C ASN A 254 18.87 19.04 10.17
N MET A 255 20.06 18.83 10.73
CA MET A 255 21.21 19.73 10.70
C MET A 255 22.50 18.94 10.42
N PRO A 256 22.78 18.57 9.17
CA PRO A 256 23.93 17.72 8.82
C PRO A 256 25.28 18.35 9.19
N ASP A 257 25.35 19.68 9.26
CA ASP A 257 26.56 20.42 9.62
C ASP A 257 26.69 20.70 11.12
N ALA A 258 25.69 20.33 11.94
CA ALA A 258 25.70 20.64 13.38
C ALA A 258 26.87 19.95 14.09
N ASP A 259 27.11 18.66 13.80
CA ASP A 259 28.21 17.92 14.42
C ASP A 259 29.57 18.47 13.96
N MET A 260 29.69 18.90 12.70
CA MET A 260 30.91 19.55 12.20
C MET A 260 31.13 20.92 12.86
N LYS A 261 30.06 21.69 13.11
CA LYS A 261 30.14 22.95 13.85
C LYS A 261 30.56 22.72 15.31
N LEU A 262 29.98 21.73 15.98
CA LEU A 262 30.36 21.37 17.35
C LEU A 262 31.83 20.92 17.44
N MET A 263 32.31 20.15 16.46
CA MET A 263 33.73 19.77 16.40
C MET A 263 34.66 20.95 16.11
N LEU A 264 34.24 21.88 15.24
CA LEU A 264 35.00 23.11 14.98
C LEU A 264 35.03 24.04 16.20
N GLU A 265 33.93 24.14 16.94
CA GLU A 265 33.85 24.89 18.20
C GLU A 265 34.73 24.27 19.28
N ALA A 266 34.68 22.95 19.47
CA ALA A 266 35.55 22.25 20.41
C ALA A 266 37.04 22.32 20.03
N ALA A 267 37.37 22.36 18.73
CA ALA A 267 38.74 22.56 18.25
C ALA A 267 39.22 24.02 18.33
N ALA A 268 38.29 24.98 18.44
CA ALA A 268 38.58 26.40 18.62
C ALA A 268 38.73 26.81 20.09
N GLU A 269 38.31 25.96 21.04
CA GLU A 269 38.66 26.12 22.45
C GLU A 269 40.18 25.93 22.62
N SER A 270 40.85 26.95 23.14
CA SER A 270 42.30 26.92 23.36
C SER A 270 42.67 25.87 24.40
N PRO A 271 43.82 25.18 24.28
CA PRO A 271 44.24 24.21 25.29
C PRO A 271 44.32 24.90 26.66
N PRO A 272 43.98 24.19 27.76
CA PRO A 272 43.99 24.78 29.10
C PRO A 272 45.35 25.41 29.36
N GLU A 273 45.35 26.64 29.88
CA GLU A 273 46.57 27.34 30.25
C GLU A 273 47.41 26.42 31.14
N VAL A 274 48.61 26.08 30.64
CA VAL A 274 49.61 25.38 31.44
C VAL A 274 49.96 26.35 32.55
N THR A 275 49.45 26.09 33.74
CA THR A 275 49.93 26.76 34.95
C THR A 275 51.35 26.24 35.16
N GLU A 276 52.33 27.01 34.70
CA GLU A 276 53.71 26.87 35.14
C GLU A 276 53.71 27.06 36.65
N ASN A 277 53.83 25.96 37.39
CA ASN A 277 54.08 26.01 38.82
C ASN A 277 55.52 26.49 39.01
N GLU A 278 55.66 27.75 39.45
CA GLU A 278 56.88 28.31 40.04
C GLU A 278 57.30 27.58 41.33
#